data_AF-A0A7S1K6V4-F1
#
_entry.id   AF-A0A7S1K6V4-F1
#
_cell.length_a   1.000
_cell.length_b   1.000
_cell.length_c   1.000
_cell.angle_alpha   90.00
_cell.angle_beta   90.00
_cell.angle_gamma   90.00
#
_symmetry.space_group_name_H-M   'P 1'
#
loop_
_entity.id
_entity.type
_entity.pdbx_description
1 polymer ?
#
loop_
_entity_poly.entity_id
_entity_poly.type
_entity_poly.pdbx_seq_one_letter_code
_entity_poly.pdbx_strand_id
1 'polypeptide(L)'
;GSKKPLLLHPLLREKCETTGDIGLPRSELQRRHPHWDFTHFHEHDEEWWHKGDPSAPLAFFRKIPHEPSTLLHERTERWANFLSGRSEKSICVVGHSMFFKRWTRSSKMRNLEVRAFIFNKATRILS
;
A
#
# COMPACT_ATOMS: atom_id res chain seq x y z
N GLY A 1 -0.12 14.66 -25.19
CA GLY A 1 0.14 15.15 -23.82
C GLY A 1 1.43 14.54 -23.31
N SER A 2 2.28 15.30 -22.60
CA SER A 2 3.53 14.76 -22.06
C SER A 2 3.24 13.63 -21.07
N LYS A 3 3.85 12.45 -21.27
CA LYS A 3 3.71 11.33 -20.34
C LYS A 3 4.32 11.75 -19.01
N LYS A 4 3.49 11.80 -17.96
CA LYS A 4 3.98 11.96 -16.58
C LYS A 4 4.64 10.64 -16.15
N PRO A 5 5.73 10.69 -15.36
CA PRO A 5 6.31 9.47 -14.81
C PRO A 5 5.28 8.75 -13.93
N LEU A 6 5.12 7.44 -14.13
CA LEU A 6 4.28 6.59 -13.30
C LEU A 6 5.19 5.73 -12.43
N LEU A 7 4.88 5.64 -11.13
CA LEU A 7 5.63 4.83 -10.18
C LEU A 7 4.65 3.99 -9.36
N LEU A 8 4.87 2.68 -9.36
CA LEU A 8 4.20 1.74 -8.47
C LEU A 8 5.00 1.65 -7.17
N HIS A 9 4.32 1.72 -6.01
CA HIS A 9 5.01 1.71 -4.72
C HIS A 9 4.32 0.78 -3.71
N PRO A 10 5.02 -0.23 -3.15
CA PRO A 10 4.42 -1.23 -2.26
C PRO A 10 3.94 -0.66 -0.92
N LEU A 11 4.45 0.50 -0.51
CA LEU A 11 3.96 1.19 0.69
C LEU A 11 2.53 1.74 0.54
N LEU A 12 1.94 1.78 -0.66
CA LEU A 12 0.60 2.33 -0.88
C LEU A 12 -0.54 1.30 -0.94
N ARG A 13 -0.24 0.00 -0.82
CA ARG A 13 -1.30 -1.04 -0.91
C ARG A 13 -2.28 -0.88 0.27
N GLU A 14 -3.49 -1.42 0.10
CA GLU A 14 -4.54 -1.31 1.11
C GLU A 14 -4.15 -2.04 2.40
N LYS A 15 -4.76 -1.61 3.52
CA LYS A 15 -4.68 -2.35 4.78
C LYS A 15 -5.27 -3.76 4.57
N CYS A 16 -4.49 -4.80 4.84
CA CYS A 16 -4.99 -6.17 4.72
C CYS A 16 -5.95 -6.52 5.87
N GLU A 17 -7.23 -6.50 5.54
CA GLU A 17 -8.33 -6.70 6.48
C GLU A 17 -9.32 -7.76 5.98
N THR A 18 -9.41 -7.95 4.68
CA THR A 18 -10.29 -8.87 3.98
C THR A 18 -9.52 -9.70 2.95
N THR A 19 -10.09 -10.84 2.55
CA THR A 19 -9.48 -11.74 1.53
C THR A 19 -9.21 -11.03 0.20
N GLY A 20 -9.99 -9.99 -0.12
CA GLY A 20 -9.78 -9.17 -1.32
C GLY A 20 -8.49 -8.35 -1.30
N ASP A 21 -7.90 -8.12 -0.12
CA ASP A 21 -6.69 -7.29 0.04
C ASP A 21 -5.38 -8.07 -0.21
N ILE A 22 -5.45 -9.40 -0.30
CA ILE A 22 -4.28 -10.28 -0.50
C ILE A 22 -3.86 -10.31 -1.96
N GLY A 23 -4.83 -10.24 -2.88
CA GLY A 23 -4.61 -10.46 -4.30
C GLY A 23 -4.40 -11.94 -4.65
N LEU A 24 -3.83 -12.19 -5.83
CA LEU A 24 -3.46 -13.53 -6.30
C LEU A 24 -2.05 -13.91 -5.81
N PRO A 25 -1.74 -15.20 -5.57
CA PRO A 25 -0.38 -15.64 -5.25
C PRO A 25 0.65 -15.23 -6.30
N ARG A 26 1.91 -15.03 -5.88
CA ARG A 26 3.03 -14.69 -6.77
C ARG A 26 3.16 -15.66 -7.95
N SER A 27 3.15 -16.97 -7.67
CA SER A 27 3.23 -18.02 -8.70
C SER A 27 2.13 -17.92 -9.75
N GLU A 28 0.89 -17.66 -9.33
CA GLU A 28 -0.24 -17.49 -10.23
C GLU A 28 -0.11 -16.21 -11.08
N LEU A 29 0.38 -15.12 -10.50
CA LEU A 29 0.62 -13.88 -11.24
C LEU A 29 1.78 -14.00 -12.21
N GLN A 30 2.85 -14.72 -11.87
CA GLN A 30 3.94 -15.05 -12.80
C GLN A 30 3.42 -15.87 -13.98
N ARG A 31 2.58 -16.88 -13.72
CA ARG A 31 1.97 -17.71 -14.77
C ARG A 31 1.07 -16.89 -15.70
N ARG A 32 0.26 -15.97 -15.16
CA ARG A 32 -0.65 -15.10 -15.94
C ARG A 32 0.08 -13.97 -16.66
N HIS A 33 1.18 -13.48 -16.09
CA HIS A 33 1.92 -12.30 -16.56
C HIS A 33 3.43 -12.59 -16.55
N PRO A 34 3.92 -13.47 -17.44
CA PRO A 34 5.32 -13.91 -17.44
C PRO A 34 6.33 -12.79 -17.76
N HIS A 35 5.86 -11.63 -18.21
CA HIS A 35 6.66 -10.45 -18.53
C HIS A 35 6.74 -9.43 -17.38
N TRP A 36 6.06 -9.66 -16.26
CA TRP A 36 6.19 -8.79 -15.08
C TRP A 36 7.47 -9.11 -14.32
N ASP A 37 8.06 -8.07 -13.73
CA ASP A 37 9.28 -8.19 -12.92
C ASP A 37 8.92 -8.51 -11.46
N PHE A 38 9.31 -9.71 -11.01
CA PHE A 38 9.12 -10.19 -9.63
C PHE A 38 10.43 -10.25 -8.85
N THR A 39 11.53 -9.69 -9.35
CA THR A 39 12.87 -9.78 -8.72
C THR A 39 12.92 -9.17 -7.31
N HIS A 40 11.95 -8.31 -6.98
CA HIS A 40 11.77 -7.73 -5.65
C HIS A 40 11.06 -8.65 -4.64
N PHE A 41 10.60 -9.83 -5.05
CA PHE A 41 10.05 -10.87 -4.18
C PHE A 41 11.10 -11.93 -3.87
N HIS A 42 11.11 -12.43 -2.64
CA HIS A 42 11.83 -13.67 -2.36
C HIS A 42 11.15 -14.83 -3.10
N GLU A 43 11.95 -15.77 -3.60
CA GLU A 43 11.48 -16.89 -4.43
C GLU A 43 10.41 -17.77 -3.76
N HIS A 44 10.33 -17.75 -2.43
CA HIS A 44 9.39 -18.51 -1.61
C HIS A 44 8.21 -17.68 -1.07
N ASP A 45 8.12 -16.40 -1.43
CA ASP A 45 7.00 -15.55 -1.04
C ASP A 45 5.84 -15.72 -2.03
N GLU A 46 4.71 -16.23 -1.54
CA GLU A 46 3.47 -16.31 -2.34
C GLU A 46 2.54 -15.13 -2.05
N GLU A 47 2.56 -14.59 -0.84
CA GLU A 47 1.75 -13.45 -0.42
C GLU A 47 2.44 -12.12 -0.73
N TRP A 48 1.67 -11.16 -1.24
CA TRP A 48 2.19 -9.87 -1.65
C TRP A 48 2.39 -8.91 -0.48
N TRP A 49 1.74 -9.18 0.65
CA TRP A 49 1.52 -8.16 1.67
C TRP A 49 1.87 -8.58 3.09
N HIS A 50 0.97 -9.29 3.76
CA HIS A 50 1.05 -9.60 5.18
C HIS A 50 0.70 -11.06 5.38
N LYS A 51 1.73 -11.83 5.71
CA LYS A 51 1.62 -13.25 6.04
C LYS A 51 1.06 -13.49 7.45
N GLY A 52 1.05 -12.42 8.27
CA GLY A 52 0.78 -12.47 9.70
C GLY A 52 1.60 -13.53 10.42
N ASP A 53 1.13 -13.92 11.60
CA ASP A 53 1.71 -15.01 12.38
C ASP A 53 1.01 -16.33 11.96
N PRO A 54 1.74 -17.30 11.38
CA PRO A 54 1.19 -18.59 10.99
C PRO A 54 0.62 -19.39 12.17
N SER A 55 1.08 -19.09 13.39
CA SER A 55 0.63 -19.74 14.62
C SER A 55 -0.58 -19.04 15.26
N ALA A 56 -0.92 -17.84 14.81
CA ALA A 56 -2.08 -17.12 15.32
C ALA A 56 -3.38 -17.74 14.81
N PRO A 57 -4.42 -17.88 15.67
CA PRO A 57 -5.73 -18.31 15.22
C PRO A 57 -6.25 -17.34 14.15
N LEU A 58 -6.43 -17.82 12.92
CA LEU A 58 -7.14 -17.05 11.92
C LEU A 58 -8.55 -16.81 12.45
N ALA A 59 -8.98 -15.55 12.50
CA ALA A 59 -10.34 -15.24 12.90
C ALA A 59 -11.31 -16.08 12.04
N PHE A 60 -12.23 -16.80 12.68
CA PHE A 60 -13.09 -17.82 12.06
C PHE A 60 -13.77 -17.34 10.76
N PHE A 61 -14.11 -16.06 10.69
CA PHE A 61 -14.77 -15.42 9.56
C PHE A 61 -13.85 -14.86 8.47
N ARG A 62 -12.54 -14.71 8.73
CA ARG A 62 -11.63 -13.95 7.86
C ARG A 62 -10.65 -14.82 7.09
N LYS A 63 -10.29 -16.02 7.60
CA LYS A 63 -9.35 -16.98 6.97
C LYS A 63 -8.01 -16.38 6.51
N ILE A 64 -7.68 -15.17 6.98
CA ILE A 64 -6.49 -14.44 6.56
C ILE A 64 -5.89 -13.66 7.73
N PRO A 65 -4.58 -13.37 7.69
CA PRO A 65 -3.95 -12.54 8.69
C PRO A 65 -4.30 -11.06 8.52
N HIS A 66 -4.65 -10.42 9.63
CA HIS A 66 -5.02 -9.01 9.66
C HIS A 66 -3.81 -8.13 9.95
N GLU A 67 -3.57 -7.13 9.10
CA GLU A 67 -2.47 -6.18 9.31
C GLU A 67 -2.69 -5.34 10.58
N PRO A 68 -1.78 -5.41 11.57
CA PRO A 68 -1.84 -4.57 12.76
C PRO A 68 -1.81 -3.08 12.40
N SER A 69 -2.56 -2.28 13.16
CA SER A 69 -2.58 -0.82 12.96
C SER A 69 -1.22 -0.17 13.14
N THR A 70 -0.34 -0.76 13.96
CA THR A 70 1.05 -0.32 14.15
C THR A 70 1.87 -0.50 12.88
N LEU A 71 1.81 -1.67 12.23
CA LEU A 71 2.48 -1.90 10.95
C LEU A 71 1.97 -0.94 9.87
N LEU A 72 0.65 -0.76 9.77
CA LEU A 72 0.08 0.23 8.84
C LEU A 72 0.63 1.63 9.11
N HIS A 73 0.73 2.03 10.38
CA HIS A 73 1.27 3.34 10.75
C HIS A 73 2.75 3.48 10.36
N GLU A 74 3.60 2.50 10.67
CA GLU A 74 5.01 2.50 10.28
C GLU A 74 5.19 2.64 8.76
N ARG A 75 4.32 2.00 7.98
CA ARG A 75 4.33 2.12 6.52
C ARG A 75 3.93 3.51 6.05
N THR A 76 2.96 4.16 6.71
CA THR A 76 2.61 5.56 6.39
C THR A 76 3.77 6.51 6.70
N GLU A 77 4.54 6.25 7.75
CA GLU A 77 5.74 7.04 8.08
C GLU A 77 6.85 6.82 7.05
N ARG A 78 7.11 5.56 6.66
CA ARG A 78 8.05 5.22 5.58
C ARG A 78 7.64 5.86 4.25
N TRP A 79 6.34 5.91 3.96
CA TRP A 79 5.80 6.55 2.77
C TRP A 79 5.99 8.06 2.80
N ALA A 80 5.72 8.72 3.93
CA ALA A 80 5.97 10.14 4.08
C ALA A 80 7.46 10.47 3.95
N ASN A 81 8.35 9.61 4.48
CA ASN A 81 9.79 9.73 4.31
C ASN A 81 10.24 9.54 2.85
N PHE A 82 9.62 8.61 2.12
CA PHE A 82 9.86 8.46 0.68
C PHE A 82 9.47 9.75 -0.08
N LEU A 83 8.31 10.33 0.24
CA LEU A 83 7.82 11.54 -0.41
C LEU A 83 8.65 12.79 -0.10
N SER A 84 9.25 12.91 1.10
CA SER A 84 10.09 14.07 1.43
C SER A 84 11.36 14.14 0.58
N GLY A 85 11.87 13.00 0.10
CA GLY A 85 13.00 12.92 -0.81
C GLY A 85 12.69 13.18 -2.29
N ARG A 86 11.41 13.34 -2.67
CA ARG A 86 11.00 13.57 -4.06
C ARG A 86 11.30 14.98 -4.53
N SER A 87 11.71 15.16 -5.79
CA SER A 87 11.96 16.50 -6.37
C SER A 87 10.70 17.14 -6.97
N GLU A 88 9.64 16.34 -7.21
CA GLU A 88 8.40 16.83 -7.79
C GLU A 88 7.71 17.88 -6.91
N LYS A 89 7.11 18.87 -7.56
CA LYS A 89 6.27 19.90 -6.92
C LYS A 89 4.84 19.41 -6.66
N SER A 90 4.36 18.46 -7.46
CA SER A 90 3.00 17.91 -7.34
C SER A 90 3.03 16.44 -7.72
N ILE A 91 2.42 15.61 -6.87
CA ILE A 91 2.35 14.16 -7.03
C ILE A 91 0.88 13.76 -6.90
N CYS A 92 0.36 13.02 -7.88
CA CYS A 92 -0.93 12.35 -7.75
C CYS A 92 -0.68 10.96 -7.16
N VAL A 93 -1.31 10.67 -6.03
CA VAL A 93 -1.21 9.36 -5.37
C VAL A 93 -2.54 8.64 -5.57
N VAL A 94 -2.51 7.51 -6.26
CA VAL A 94 -3.67 6.64 -6.46
C VAL A 94 -3.49 5.42 -5.59
N GLY A 95 -4.52 5.07 -4.82
CA GLY A 95 -4.43 4.02 -3.82
C GLY A 95 -5.76 3.82 -3.10
N HIS A 96 -5.69 3.26 -1.90
CA HIS A 96 -6.87 2.75 -1.23
C HIS A 96 -7.20 3.51 0.05
N SER A 97 -8.47 3.36 0.43
CA SER A 97 -9.14 4.24 1.37
C SER A 97 -8.65 4.10 2.82
N MET A 98 -8.29 2.89 3.28
CA MET A 98 -7.85 2.69 4.67
C MET A 98 -6.41 3.16 4.85
N PHE A 99 -5.55 2.91 3.86
CA PHE A 99 -4.21 3.51 3.82
C PHE A 99 -4.30 5.04 3.86
N PHE A 100 -5.09 5.66 2.98
CA PHE A 100 -5.25 7.12 2.97
C PHE A 100 -5.81 7.64 4.28
N LYS A 101 -6.88 7.05 4.81
CA LYS A 101 -7.45 7.41 6.13
C LYS A 101 -6.37 7.47 7.21
N ARG A 102 -5.47 6.47 7.27
CA ARG A 102 -4.39 6.43 8.25
C ARG A 102 -3.35 7.50 7.98
N TRP A 103 -2.89 7.64 6.74
CA TRP A 103 -1.81 8.55 6.37
C TRP A 103 -2.21 10.02 6.48
N THR A 104 -3.37 10.38 5.94
CA THR A 104 -3.88 11.76 5.92
C THR A 104 -4.52 12.15 7.25
N ARG A 105 -4.72 11.19 8.17
CA ARG A 105 -5.44 11.37 9.44
C ARG A 105 -6.84 11.96 9.25
N SER A 106 -7.48 11.69 8.11
CA SER A 106 -8.79 12.23 7.75
C SER A 106 -9.88 11.14 7.70
N SER A 107 -11.09 11.51 7.30
CA SER A 107 -12.14 10.54 6.99
C SER A 107 -11.76 9.61 5.83
N LYS A 108 -12.38 8.42 5.81
CA LYS A 108 -12.28 7.47 4.69
C LYS A 108 -12.76 8.14 3.40
N MET A 109 -11.99 8.01 2.34
CA MET A 109 -12.35 8.54 1.02
C MET A 109 -13.35 7.61 0.32
N ARG A 110 -14.24 8.19 -0.50
CA ARG A 110 -15.13 7.45 -1.39
C ARG A 110 -14.38 6.93 -2.61
N ASN A 111 -14.96 5.94 -3.31
CA ASN A 111 -14.42 5.48 -4.59
C ASN A 111 -14.33 6.65 -5.57
N LEU A 112 -13.18 6.77 -6.24
CA LEU A 112 -12.88 7.85 -7.20
C LEU A 112 -12.85 9.26 -6.60
N GLU A 113 -12.87 9.40 -5.28
CA GLU A 113 -12.72 10.72 -4.65
C GLU A 113 -11.31 11.27 -4.88
N VAL A 114 -11.25 12.56 -5.24
CA VAL A 114 -9.99 13.31 -5.33
C VAL A 114 -9.95 14.32 -4.18
N ARG A 115 -8.85 14.32 -3.43
CA ARG A 115 -8.62 15.25 -2.33
C ARG A 115 -7.21 15.83 -2.44
N ALA A 116 -7.11 17.14 -2.33
CA ALA A 116 -5.83 17.85 -2.36
C ALA A 116 -5.30 18.07 -0.94
N PHE A 117 -3.98 18.00 -0.80
CA PHE A 117 -3.26 18.24 0.45
C PHE A 117 -1.98 19.01 0.17
N ILE A 118 -1.53 19.78 1.15
CA ILE A 118 -0.19 20.36 1.15
C ILE A 118 0.73 19.46 1.99
N PHE A 119 1.79 18.95 1.38
CA PHE A 119 2.77 18.11 2.06
C PHE A 119 4.00 18.93 2.47
N ASN A 120 4.24 19.06 3.77
CA ASN A 120 5.44 19.69 4.28
C ASN A 120 6.58 18.67 4.31
N LYS A 121 7.59 18.83 3.44
CA LYS A 121 8.71 17.88 3.32
C LYS A 121 9.58 17.79 4.58
N ALA A 122 9.70 18.88 5.35
CA ALA A 122 10.52 18.90 6.56
C ALA A 122 9.85 18.16 7.72
N THR A 123 8.55 18.41 7.95
CA THR A 123 7.81 17.76 9.03
C THR A 123 7.20 16.42 8.63
N ARG A 124 7.10 16.14 7.33
CA ARG A 124 6.44 14.95 6.73
C ARG A 124 4.94 14.86 7.05
N ILE A 125 4.30 16.02 7.26
CA ILE A 125 2.88 16.14 7.61
C ILE A 125 2.08 16.65 6.39
N LEU A 126 0.85 16.14 6.26
CA LEU A 126 -0.17 16.66 5.35
C LEU A 126 -1.08 17.65 6.08
N SER A 127 -1.39 18.77 5.43
CA SER A 127 -2.40 19.75 5.85
C SER A 127 -3.45 19.97 4.75
#